data_AF-A0A4W5N0B0-F1
#
_entry.id   AF-A0A4W5N0B0-F1
#
_cell.length_a   1.000
_cell.length_b   1.000
_cell.length_c   1.000
_cell.angle_alpha   90.00
_cell.angle_beta   90.00
_cell.angle_gamma   90.00
#
_symmetry.space_group_name_H-M   'P 1'
#
loop_
_entity.id
_entity.type
_entity.pdbx_description
1 polymer ?
#
loop_
_entity_poly.entity_id
_entity_poly.type
_entity_poly.pdbx_seq_one_letter_code
_entity_poly.pdbx_strand_id
1 'polypeptide(L)'
;VAASRANGPAPNAGPSIQDYLSRPRPTWEEVKEIIERKKKGSRALADFEDQMNKNWKKELAKNREKLLGGVDKDKQKEVCFQFHPCLTF
;
A
#
# COMPACT_ATOMS: atom_id res chain seq x y z
N VAL A 1 1.71 -50.30 47.06
CA VAL A 1 2.72 -49.89 46.05
C VAL A 1 2.18 -49.78 44.61
N ALA A 2 1.01 -50.35 44.26
CA ALA A 2 0.45 -50.23 42.90
C ALA A 2 -0.08 -48.83 42.53
N ALA A 3 -0.77 -48.13 43.46
CA ALA A 3 -1.37 -46.81 43.18
C ALA A 3 -0.36 -45.65 43.08
N SER A 4 0.84 -45.81 43.66
CA SER A 4 1.90 -44.78 43.66
C SER A 4 2.53 -44.55 42.27
N ARG A 5 2.27 -45.45 41.31
CA ARG A 5 2.70 -45.35 39.91
C ARG A 5 1.61 -44.83 38.98
N ALA A 6 0.38 -44.63 39.47
CA ALA A 6 -0.75 -44.22 38.63
C ALA A 6 -0.61 -42.79 38.10
N ASN A 7 0.17 -41.95 38.79
CA ASN A 7 0.52 -40.60 38.35
C ASN A 7 1.99 -40.60 37.93
N GLY A 8 2.23 -40.93 36.65
CA GLY A 8 3.54 -40.72 36.03
C GLY A 8 3.92 -39.23 36.02
N PRO A 9 5.17 -38.90 35.67
CA PRO A 9 5.61 -37.51 35.53
C PRO A 9 4.60 -36.69 34.72
N ALA A 10 4.34 -35.45 35.13
CA ALA A 10 3.41 -34.58 34.43
C ALA A 10 3.70 -34.60 32.91
N PRO A 11 2.69 -34.76 32.04
CA PRO A 11 2.91 -34.78 30.61
C PRO A 11 3.64 -33.50 30.22
N ASN A 12 4.82 -33.66 29.60
CA ASN A 12 5.67 -32.54 29.20
C ASN A 12 4.84 -31.52 28.42
N ALA A 13 4.74 -30.29 28.94
CA ALA A 13 3.86 -29.24 28.42
C ALA A 13 4.39 -28.55 27.14
N GLY A 14 5.21 -29.26 26.35
CA GLY A 14 5.83 -28.70 25.15
C GLY A 14 6.49 -29.74 24.26
N PRO A 15 6.94 -29.33 23.06
CA PRO A 15 7.64 -30.19 22.12
C PRO A 15 8.86 -30.81 22.81
N SER A 16 9.06 -32.10 22.58
CA SER A 16 10.24 -32.81 23.06
C SER A 16 11.50 -32.22 22.44
N ILE A 17 12.65 -32.44 23.08
CA ILE A 17 13.95 -32.04 22.51
C ILE A 17 14.15 -32.63 21.10
N GLN A 18 13.62 -33.82 20.84
CA GLN A 18 13.68 -34.47 19.55
C GLN A 18 12.89 -33.71 18.47
N ASP A 19 11.77 -33.08 18.85
CA ASP A 19 10.93 -32.26 17.97
C ASP A 19 11.61 -30.97 17.54
N TYR A 20 12.67 -30.53 18.24
CA TYR A 20 13.50 -29.42 17.80
C TYR A 20 14.59 -29.88 16.83
N LEU A 21 15.16 -31.07 17.06
CA LEU A 21 16.23 -31.64 16.24
C LEU A 21 15.73 -32.15 14.88
N SER A 22 14.48 -32.62 14.80
CA SER A 22 13.85 -33.12 13.57
C SER A 22 13.26 -32.03 12.67
N ARG A 23 13.32 -30.76 13.08
CA ARG A 23 12.77 -29.66 12.27
C ARG A 23 13.51 -29.51 10.95
N PRO A 24 12.80 -29.36 9.82
CA PRO A 24 13.45 -28.98 8.58
C PRO A 24 14.07 -27.59 8.77
N ARG A 25 15.40 -27.53 8.73
CA ARG A 25 16.13 -26.26 8.73
C ARG A 25 16.14 -25.72 7.30
N PRO A 26 15.72 -24.47 7.08
CA PRO A 26 15.79 -23.88 5.77
C PRO A 26 17.25 -23.81 5.31
N THR A 27 17.45 -24.06 4.02
CA THR A 27 18.75 -23.92 3.37
C THR A 27 19.13 -22.44 3.27
N TRP A 28 20.42 -22.15 3.05
CA TRP A 28 20.90 -20.77 2.94
C TRP A 28 20.24 -19.99 1.78
N GLU A 29 19.80 -20.70 0.73
CA GLU A 29 19.08 -20.12 -0.41
C GLU A 29 17.67 -19.67 -0.01
N GLU A 30 16.93 -20.53 0.68
CA GLU A 30 15.60 -20.20 1.21
C GLU A 30 15.68 -19.08 2.27
N VAL A 31 16.71 -19.08 3.11
CA VAL A 31 16.93 -18.01 4.09
C VAL A 31 17.14 -16.67 3.40
N LYS A 32 17.93 -16.63 2.32
CA LYS A 32 18.12 -15.40 1.53
C LYS A 32 16.80 -14.94 0.91
N GLU A 33 16.02 -15.87 0.36
CA GLU A 33 14.72 -15.54 -0.24
C GLU A 33 13.74 -14.99 0.81
N ILE A 34 13.72 -15.58 2.01
CA ILE A 34 12.91 -15.09 3.13
C ILE A 34 13.37 -13.71 3.57
N ILE A 35 14.68 -13.46 3.65
CA ILE A 35 15.23 -12.14 3.99
C ILE A 35 14.84 -11.12 2.91
N GLU A 36 14.95 -11.46 1.63
CA GLU A 36 14.53 -10.59 0.52
C GLU A 36 13.04 -10.32 0.53
N ARG A 37 12.20 -11.34 0.81
CA ARG A 37 10.75 -11.21 0.94
C ARG A 37 10.36 -10.33 2.12
N LYS A 38 11.03 -10.50 3.27
CA LYS A 38 10.84 -9.64 4.45
C LYS A 38 11.31 -8.22 4.21
N LYS A 39 12.45 -8.01 3.52
CA LYS A 39 12.97 -6.69 3.15
C LYS A 39 12.07 -5.97 2.16
N LYS A 40 11.50 -6.68 1.18
CA LYS A 40 10.54 -6.15 0.20
C LYS A 40 9.17 -5.83 0.82
N GLY A 41 8.94 -6.21 2.08
CA GLY A 41 7.72 -5.91 2.82
C GLY A 41 6.46 -6.51 2.18
N SER A 42 5.30 -6.03 2.64
CA SER A 42 4.00 -6.45 2.09
C SER A 42 3.77 -5.78 0.73
N ARG A 43 4.02 -6.52 -0.37
CA ARG A 43 3.70 -6.10 -1.76
C ARG A 43 2.30 -5.49 -1.89
N ALA A 44 1.33 -6.05 -1.17
CA ALA A 44 -0.05 -5.57 -1.14
C ALA A 44 -0.22 -4.14 -0.59
N LEU A 45 0.64 -3.68 0.32
CA LEU A 45 0.57 -2.32 0.86
C LEU A 45 1.09 -1.30 -0.17
N ALA A 46 2.22 -1.60 -0.81
CA ALA A 46 2.82 -0.75 -1.84
C ALA A 46 1.87 -0.59 -3.05
N ASP A 47 1.24 -1.70 -3.48
CA ASP A 47 0.28 -1.67 -4.60
C ASP A 47 -0.98 -0.85 -4.24
N PHE A 48 -1.41 -0.85 -2.97
CA PHE A 48 -2.54 -0.04 -2.50
C PHE A 48 -2.19 1.46 -2.45
N GLU A 49 -1.02 1.81 -1.92
CA GLU A 49 -0.51 3.19 -1.87
C GLU A 49 -0.37 3.79 -3.28
N ASP A 50 0.14 3.01 -4.24
CA ASP A 50 0.27 3.44 -5.63
C ASP A 50 -1.08 3.65 -6.31
N GLN A 51 -2.08 2.83 -6.00
CA GLN A 51 -3.42 2.96 -6.58
C GLN A 51 -4.12 4.24 -6.12
N MET A 52 -4.02 4.59 -4.84
CA MET A 52 -4.53 5.86 -4.30
C MET A 52 -3.82 7.06 -4.93
N ASN A 53 -2.49 7.02 -5.03
CA ASN A 53 -1.71 8.09 -5.64
C ASN A 53 -2.06 8.36 -7.10
N LYS A 54 -2.36 7.30 -7.89
CA LYS A 54 -2.82 7.44 -9.28
C LYS A 54 -4.17 8.15 -9.36
N ASN A 55 -5.11 7.83 -8.48
CA ASN A 55 -6.43 8.45 -8.46
C ASN A 55 -6.36 9.92 -8.05
N TRP A 56 -5.60 10.26 -7.01
CA TRP A 56 -5.43 11.65 -6.58
C TRP A 56 -4.72 12.51 -7.63
N LYS A 57 -3.70 11.99 -8.32
CA LYS A 57 -3.06 12.72 -9.43
C LYS A 57 -4.05 13.04 -10.55
N LYS A 58 -4.96 12.11 -10.88
CA LYS A 58 -6.01 12.34 -11.88
C LYS A 58 -7.01 13.40 -11.43
N GLU A 59 -7.42 13.40 -10.16
CA GLU A 59 -8.34 14.41 -9.62
C GLU A 59 -7.70 15.80 -9.56
N LEU A 60 -6.43 15.90 -9.16
CA LEU A 60 -5.69 17.16 -9.18
C LEU A 60 -5.54 17.71 -10.59
N ALA A 61 -5.28 16.85 -11.59
CA ALA A 61 -5.21 17.27 -12.99
C ALA A 61 -6.57 17.83 -13.48
N LYS A 62 -7.68 17.14 -13.20
CA LYS A 62 -9.02 17.60 -13.56
C LYS A 62 -9.39 18.93 -12.89
N ASN A 63 -9.02 19.12 -11.62
CA ASN A 63 -9.28 20.39 -10.94
C ASN A 63 -8.45 21.54 -11.51
N ARG A 64 -7.18 21.29 -11.85
CA ARG A 64 -6.33 22.29 -12.54
C ARG A 64 -6.91 22.69 -13.89
N GLU A 65 -7.36 21.71 -14.67
CA GLU A 65 -7.97 21.95 -15.98
C GLU A 65 -9.26 22.77 -15.88
N LYS A 66 -10.15 22.45 -14.91
CA LYS A 66 -11.37 23.23 -14.68
C LYS A 66 -11.09 24.69 -14.30
N LEU A 67 -10.10 24.93 -13.45
CA LEU A 67 -9.72 26.29 -13.05
C LEU A 67 -9.12 27.07 -14.22
N LEU A 68 -8.21 26.46 -14.99
CA LEU A 68 -7.58 27.13 -16.13
C LEU A 68 -8.57 27.38 -17.28
N GLY A 69 -9.40 26.39 -17.61
CA GLY A 69 -10.42 26.50 -18.67
C GLY A 69 -11.58 27.45 -18.34
N GLY A 70 -11.80 27.78 -17.06
CA GLY A 70 -12.72 28.84 -16.64
C GLY A 70 -12.15 30.24 -16.89
N VAL A 71 -10.88 30.44 -16.54
CA VAL A 71 -10.19 31.74 -16.65
C VAL A 71 -10.03 32.20 -18.10
N ASP A 72 -9.81 31.29 -19.05
CA ASP A 72 -9.68 31.65 -20.47
C ASP A 72 -11.01 32.09 -21.10
N LYS A 73 -12.15 31.57 -20.64
CA LYS A 73 -13.48 31.97 -21.13
C LYS A 73 -13.91 33.33 -20.62
N ASP A 74 -13.55 33.68 -19.40
CA ASP A 74 -13.88 35.00 -18.84
C ASP A 74 -13.01 36.11 -19.45
N LYS A 75 -11.72 35.84 -19.71
CA LYS A 75 -10.85 36.76 -20.47
C LYS A 75 -11.30 36.95 -21.92
N GLN A 76 -11.75 35.90 -22.61
CA GLN A 76 -12.29 36.04 -23.97
C GLN A 76 -13.58 36.87 -24.01
N LYS A 77 -14.43 36.79 -22.98
CA LYS A 77 -15.62 37.65 -22.88
C LYS A 77 -15.23 39.10 -22.64
N GLU A 78 -14.31 39.39 -21.72
CA GLU A 78 -13.81 40.76 -21.50
C GLU A 78 -13.19 41.36 -22.76
N VAL A 79 -12.38 40.58 -23.48
CA VAL A 79 -11.78 41.03 -24.76
C VAL A 79 -12.85 41.23 -25.84
N CYS A 80 -13.85 40.34 -25.95
CA CYS A 80 -14.95 40.49 -26.92
C CYS A 80 -15.82 41.74 -26.63
N PHE A 81 -16.06 42.07 -25.35
CA PHE A 81 -16.77 43.29 -24.95
C PHE A 81 -15.95 44.58 -25.14
N GLN A 82 -14.61 44.50 -25.12
CA GLN A 82 -13.73 45.66 -25.32
C GLN A 82 -13.53 46.06 -26.79
N PHE A 83 -13.82 45.18 -27.75
CA PHE A 83 -13.66 45.45 -29.19
C PHE A 83 -14.94 45.83 -29.93
N HIS A 84 -15.97 46.34 -29.23
CA HIS A 84 -17.04 47.09 -29.89
C HIS A 84 -16.66 48.58 -29.96
N PRO A 85 -16.16 49.12 -31.09
CA PRO A 85 -16.09 50.55 -31.25
C PRO A 85 -17.54 51.07 -31.29
N CYS A 86 -17.87 51.90 -30.31
CA CYS A 86 -19.08 52.69 -30.30
C CYS A 86 -19.07 53.55 -31.58
N LEU A 87 -19.94 53.23 -32.55
CA LEU A 87 -20.30 54.13 -33.65
C LEU A 87 -21.01 55.33 -33.03
N THR A 88 -20.24 56.34 -32.66
CA THR A 88 -20.72 57.68 -32.34
C THR A 88 -20.72 58.54 -33.59
N PHE A 89 -21.92 59.06 -33.91
CA PHE A 89 -22.28 60.10 -34.88
C PHE A 89 -22.28 59.75 -36.37
#